data_AF-A0A951TAB7-F1
#
_entry.id   AF-A0A951TAB7-F1
#
_cell.length_a   1.000
_cell.length_b   1.000
_cell.length_c   1.000
_cell.angle_alpha   90.00
_cell.angle_beta   90.00
_cell.angle_gamma   90.00
#
_symmetry.space_group_name_H-M   'P 1'
#
loop_
_entity.id
_entity.type
_entity.pdbx_description
1 polymer ?
#
loop_
_entity_poly.entity_id
_entity_poly.type
_entity_poly.pdbx_seq_one_letter_code
_entity_poly.pdbx_strand_id
1 'polypeptide(L)'
;MTTPPTRPDDDIAQRGADIPVRLLQKRQTEMTAPHSAGNNNHFLSPNEMGTVNITRRRLPHWTCKGVIYWITFRLADSLPQEKFHVWQNERDLWLQRNPKPWDEAQFSEYNRLFGDRIEKWLDAGYGSCPLARPDVRATVRECLLRFEGERLRLHAAVIMPNHVHLLLEPLATNKLSALLRGIKGASARQANQLLGSTGTFWLDESFDHIIRNEHQYEHLVRYIEENPKQACLKTHQYWLWNNCIQFGEQ
;
A
#
# COMPACT_ATOMS: atom_id res chain seq x y z
N MET A 1 -29.29 -29.43 30.70
CA MET A 1 -28.14 -28.53 30.57
C MET A 1 -27.60 -28.70 29.16
N THR A 2 -28.03 -27.85 28.25
CA THR A 2 -27.84 -27.97 26.81
C THR A 2 -26.79 -26.95 26.35
N THR A 3 -25.72 -27.44 25.75
CA THR A 3 -24.71 -26.67 25.03
C THR A 3 -25.33 -26.00 23.80
N PRO A 4 -25.04 -24.72 23.50
CA PRO A 4 -25.52 -24.07 22.30
C PRO A 4 -24.69 -24.51 21.07
N PRO A 5 -25.30 -24.58 19.87
CA PRO A 5 -24.64 -25.04 18.66
C PRO A 5 -23.67 -24.00 18.10
N THR A 6 -22.54 -24.48 17.57
CA THR A 6 -21.56 -23.73 16.79
C THR A 6 -22.20 -23.16 15.52
N ARG A 7 -21.99 -21.85 15.25
CA ARG A 7 -22.50 -21.17 14.06
C ARG A 7 -21.79 -21.64 12.78
N PRO A 8 -22.49 -21.77 11.64
CA PRO A 8 -21.94 -22.33 10.40
C PRO A 8 -21.46 -21.25 9.41
N ASP A 9 -20.70 -20.25 9.86
CA ASP A 9 -20.26 -19.13 9.01
C ASP A 9 -18.75 -19.13 8.66
N ASP A 10 -18.00 -20.19 9.01
CA ASP A 10 -16.54 -20.22 8.83
C ASP A 10 -16.06 -20.79 7.46
N ASP A 11 -16.94 -21.21 6.56
CA ASP A 11 -16.56 -22.09 5.42
C ASP A 11 -16.66 -21.48 4.00
N ILE A 12 -16.88 -20.17 3.82
CA ILE A 12 -16.97 -19.53 2.48
C ILE A 12 -15.82 -18.52 2.22
N ALA A 13 -14.67 -18.68 2.89
CA ALA A 13 -13.47 -17.85 2.66
C ALA A 13 -12.37 -18.53 1.82
N GLN A 14 -12.66 -19.71 1.25
CA GLN A 14 -11.64 -20.67 0.81
C GLN A 14 -11.25 -20.67 -0.69
N ARG A 15 -11.71 -19.75 -1.54
CA ARG A 15 -11.34 -19.78 -2.97
C ARG A 15 -11.10 -18.38 -3.53
N GLY A 16 -9.86 -18.07 -3.94
CA GLY A 16 -9.63 -16.87 -4.76
C GLY A 16 -8.27 -16.19 -4.69
N ALA A 17 -7.23 -16.84 -4.17
CA ALA A 17 -5.90 -16.26 -4.22
C ALA A 17 -4.93 -17.27 -4.80
N ASP A 18 -4.52 -17.03 -6.05
CA ASP A 18 -3.26 -17.43 -6.66
C ASP A 18 -3.00 -16.46 -7.81
N ILE A 19 -1.86 -15.78 -7.79
CA ILE A 19 -1.14 -15.40 -9.00
C ILE A 19 0.33 -15.71 -8.68
N PRO A 20 1.00 -16.54 -9.48
CA PRO A 20 2.38 -16.26 -9.87
C PRO A 20 2.51 -16.15 -11.40
N VAL A 21 3.17 -15.06 -11.81
CA VAL A 21 4.03 -14.86 -12.98
C VAL A 21 3.78 -15.74 -14.23
N ARG A 22 3.15 -15.14 -15.24
CA ARG A 22 3.63 -15.13 -16.65
C ARG A 22 2.80 -14.13 -17.47
N LEU A 23 3.48 -13.44 -18.39
CA LEU A 23 2.96 -12.58 -19.47
C LEU A 23 2.69 -11.11 -19.12
N LEU A 24 3.75 -10.31 -19.10
CA LEU A 24 3.80 -9.04 -19.84
C LEU A 24 5.08 -9.04 -20.69
N GLN A 25 5.10 -9.91 -21.70
CA GLN A 25 6.04 -9.85 -22.82
C GLN A 25 5.19 -9.79 -24.09
N LYS A 26 5.17 -8.62 -24.73
CA LYS A 26 5.52 -8.41 -26.16
C LYS A 26 4.99 -7.06 -26.64
N ARG A 27 5.90 -6.07 -26.68
CA ARG A 27 6.15 -5.19 -27.83
C ARG A 27 7.38 -4.31 -27.56
N GLN A 28 8.54 -4.83 -27.95
CA GLN A 28 9.63 -4.04 -28.52
C GLN A 28 10.49 -5.05 -29.30
N THR A 29 9.99 -5.43 -30.46
CA THR A 29 10.85 -5.88 -31.54
C THR A 29 11.29 -4.63 -32.29
N GLU A 30 12.59 -4.59 -32.58
CA GLU A 30 13.32 -3.61 -33.40
C GLU A 30 13.87 -2.38 -32.66
N MET A 31 15.02 -2.56 -32.00
CA MET A 31 16.25 -1.88 -32.43
C MET A 31 17.48 -2.52 -31.76
N THR A 32 18.51 -2.69 -32.58
CA THR A 32 19.69 -3.55 -32.39
C THR A 32 20.88 -2.86 -31.70
N ALA A 33 21.62 -3.70 -30.97
CA ALA A 33 23.08 -3.67 -30.71
C ALA A 33 23.61 -2.85 -29.50
N PRO A 34 24.72 -3.34 -28.88
CA PRO A 34 24.94 -3.25 -27.44
C PRO A 34 25.92 -2.14 -27.08
N HIS A 35 25.81 -1.50 -25.92
CA HIS A 35 26.97 -0.92 -25.22
C HIS A 35 26.76 -0.89 -23.71
N SER A 36 27.81 -1.31 -23.01
CA SER A 36 27.92 -1.49 -21.57
C SER A 36 28.01 -0.15 -20.82
N ALA A 37 27.14 0.07 -19.84
CA ALA A 37 27.36 0.99 -18.73
C ALA A 37 26.51 0.58 -17.50
N GLY A 38 27.08 0.76 -16.30
CA GLY A 38 26.67 0.23 -14.99
C GLY A 38 25.16 0.06 -14.73
N ASN A 39 24.77 -1.16 -14.38
CA ASN A 39 23.38 -1.57 -14.17
C ASN A 39 22.94 -1.34 -12.70
N ASN A 40 22.31 -0.20 -12.42
CA ASN A 40 21.64 0.08 -11.13
C ASN A 40 20.15 -0.34 -11.19
N ASN A 41 19.87 -1.63 -11.31
CA ASN A 41 18.48 -2.10 -11.45
C ASN A 41 17.72 -2.10 -10.10
N HIS A 42 16.98 -1.01 -9.87
CA HIS A 42 16.03 -0.86 -8.74
C HIS A 42 14.63 -1.43 -9.09
N PHE A 43 14.46 -1.88 -10.32
CA PHE A 43 13.23 -2.44 -10.86
C PHE A 43 13.48 -3.85 -11.40
N LEU A 44 12.45 -4.69 -11.30
CA LEU A 44 12.51 -6.13 -11.57
C LEU A 44 13.19 -6.45 -12.92
N SER A 45 14.36 -7.09 -12.88
CA SER A 45 14.88 -7.86 -14.00
C SER A 45 14.31 -9.28 -13.96
N PRO A 46 13.75 -9.82 -15.06
CA PRO A 46 13.11 -11.15 -15.08
C PRO A 46 13.99 -12.32 -14.61
N ASN A 47 15.31 -12.16 -14.61
CA ASN A 47 16.30 -13.19 -14.23
C ASN A 47 16.78 -13.14 -12.77
N GLU A 48 16.38 -12.14 -11.97
CA GLU A 48 16.86 -11.94 -10.59
C GLU A 48 15.80 -12.30 -9.53
N MET A 49 14.96 -13.29 -9.80
CA MET A 49 14.00 -13.78 -8.81
C MET A 49 14.74 -14.41 -7.62
N GLY A 50 14.94 -13.62 -6.57
CA GLY A 50 14.96 -14.15 -5.20
C GLY A 50 13.60 -14.74 -4.84
N THR A 51 13.55 -15.63 -3.84
CA THR A 51 12.34 -16.34 -3.43
C THR A 51 11.20 -15.38 -3.07
N VAL A 52 10.16 -15.31 -3.91
CA VAL A 52 8.92 -14.57 -3.62
C VAL A 52 8.22 -15.28 -2.47
N ASN A 53 8.01 -14.57 -1.36
CA ASN A 53 7.27 -15.10 -0.21
C ASN A 53 5.89 -14.46 -0.18
N ILE A 54 4.86 -15.29 -0.18
CA ILE A 54 3.45 -14.86 -0.11
C ILE A 54 2.94 -15.18 1.29
N THR A 55 2.52 -14.17 2.04
CA THR A 55 1.82 -14.34 3.32
C THR A 55 0.40 -13.82 3.18
N ARG A 56 -0.58 -14.51 3.80
CA ARG A 56 -2.00 -14.18 3.64
C ARG A 56 -2.69 -13.93 4.98
N ARG A 57 -3.47 -12.85 5.04
CA ARG A 57 -4.60 -12.66 5.97
C ARG A 57 -5.89 -12.48 5.16
N ARG A 58 -6.43 -11.27 4.98
CA ARG A 58 -7.60 -11.02 4.11
C ARG A 58 -7.19 -10.60 2.68
N LEU A 59 -6.03 -9.98 2.51
CA LEU A 59 -5.37 -9.66 1.24
C LEU A 59 -4.02 -10.41 1.10
N PRO A 60 -3.60 -10.75 -0.12
CA PRO A 60 -2.29 -11.37 -0.36
C PRO A 60 -1.16 -10.34 -0.33
N HIS A 61 -0.16 -10.53 0.53
CA HIS A 61 1.04 -9.69 0.61
C HIS A 61 2.22 -10.39 -0.07
N TRP A 62 2.82 -9.74 -1.07
CA TRP A 62 3.90 -10.30 -1.87
C TRP A 62 5.22 -9.71 -1.41
N THR A 63 6.16 -10.53 -0.93
CA THR A 63 7.47 -10.04 -0.48
C THR A 63 8.58 -10.52 -1.40
N CYS A 64 9.33 -9.57 -1.97
CA CYS A 64 10.52 -9.77 -2.78
C CYS A 64 11.62 -8.84 -2.22
N LYS A 65 12.87 -9.29 -2.25
CA LYS A 65 13.99 -8.48 -1.74
C LYS A 65 14.38 -7.42 -2.76
N GLY A 66 14.70 -6.22 -2.30
CA GLY A 66 15.18 -5.14 -3.17
C GLY A 66 14.14 -4.57 -4.13
N VAL A 67 12.84 -4.75 -3.84
CA VAL A 67 11.77 -4.15 -4.64
C VAL A 67 11.09 -3.03 -3.85
N ILE A 68 10.58 -2.06 -4.59
CA ILE A 68 9.84 -0.92 -4.05
C ILE A 68 8.35 -1.30 -3.97
N TYR A 69 7.74 -0.95 -2.84
CA TYR A 69 6.33 -1.17 -2.56
C TYR A 69 5.57 0.14 -2.50
N TRP A 70 4.46 0.21 -3.23
CA TRP A 70 3.36 1.10 -2.90
C TRP A 70 2.60 0.54 -1.72
N ILE A 71 2.35 1.36 -0.69
CA ILE A 71 1.67 0.94 0.51
C ILE A 71 0.67 2.01 0.93
N THR A 72 -0.56 1.59 1.24
CA THR A 72 -1.56 2.43 1.91
C THR A 72 -1.94 1.77 3.23
N PHE A 73 -1.86 2.52 4.34
CA PHE A 73 -2.52 2.14 5.59
C PHE A 73 -3.28 3.31 6.19
N ARG A 74 -4.37 2.99 6.88
CA ARG A 74 -5.39 3.97 7.27
C ARG A 74 -5.92 3.73 8.67
N LEU A 75 -6.49 4.78 9.27
CA LEU A 75 -7.13 4.68 10.57
C LEU A 75 -8.32 3.74 10.52
N ALA A 76 -8.63 3.12 11.66
CA ALA A 76 -9.71 2.13 11.75
C ALA A 76 -11.11 2.71 11.41
N ASP A 77 -11.31 4.01 11.65
CA ASP A 77 -12.56 4.75 11.46
C ASP A 77 -12.57 5.62 10.19
N SER A 78 -11.52 5.53 9.34
CA SER A 78 -11.31 6.39 8.16
C SER A 78 -12.34 6.25 7.03
N LEU A 79 -13.22 5.25 7.09
CA LEU A 79 -14.21 4.97 6.04
C LEU A 79 -15.64 4.95 6.61
N PRO A 80 -16.61 5.51 5.88
CA PRO A 80 -18.02 5.42 6.23
C PRO A 80 -18.51 3.97 6.07
N GLN A 81 -18.86 3.33 7.19
CA GLN A 81 -19.14 1.89 7.25
C GLN A 81 -20.26 1.45 6.31
N GLU A 82 -21.34 2.21 6.21
CA GLU A 82 -22.46 1.89 5.32
C GLU A 82 -22.03 1.85 3.85
N LYS A 83 -21.27 2.86 3.40
CA LYS A 83 -20.77 2.89 2.01
C LYS A 83 -19.74 1.80 1.77
N PHE A 84 -18.93 1.47 2.78
CA PHE A 84 -17.93 0.42 2.70
C PHE A 84 -18.58 -0.96 2.55
N HIS A 85 -19.64 -1.27 3.29
CA HIS A 85 -20.37 -2.55 3.15
C HIS A 85 -20.97 -2.71 1.75
N VAL A 86 -21.60 -1.66 1.20
CA VAL A 86 -22.13 -1.69 -0.17
C VAL A 86 -21.00 -1.93 -1.18
N TRP A 87 -19.89 -1.20 -1.04
CA TRP A 87 -18.71 -1.35 -1.89
C TRP A 87 -18.10 -2.76 -1.79
N GLN A 88 -18.04 -3.36 -0.59
CA GLN A 88 -17.54 -4.71 -0.39
C GLN A 88 -18.39 -5.73 -1.15
N ASN A 89 -19.72 -5.63 -1.04
CA ASN A 89 -20.63 -6.52 -1.76
C ASN A 89 -20.50 -6.39 -3.28
N GLU A 90 -20.44 -5.15 -3.80
CA GLU A 90 -20.22 -4.89 -5.24
C GLU A 90 -18.89 -5.45 -5.73
N ARG A 91 -17.83 -5.26 -4.94
CA ARG A 91 -16.49 -5.79 -5.23
C ARG A 91 -16.50 -7.30 -5.26
N ASP A 92 -17.08 -7.95 -4.26
CA ASP A 92 -17.04 -9.40 -4.14
C ASP A 92 -17.83 -10.06 -5.29
N LEU A 93 -18.95 -9.46 -5.71
CA LEU A 93 -19.68 -9.88 -6.92
C LEU A 93 -18.85 -9.68 -8.19
N TRP A 94 -18.14 -8.56 -8.32
CA TRP A 94 -17.27 -8.32 -9.48
C TRP A 94 -16.11 -9.32 -9.52
N LEU A 95 -15.49 -9.63 -8.38
CA LEU A 95 -14.42 -10.64 -8.25
C LEU A 95 -14.90 -12.04 -8.63
N GLN A 96 -16.14 -12.40 -8.28
CA GLN A 96 -16.74 -13.68 -8.69
C GLN A 96 -16.95 -13.76 -10.20
N ARG A 97 -17.33 -12.66 -10.84
CA ARG A 97 -17.55 -12.57 -12.29
C ARG A 97 -16.25 -12.47 -13.10
N ASN A 98 -15.21 -11.89 -12.50
CA ASN A 98 -13.90 -11.69 -13.09
C ASN A 98 -12.86 -12.44 -12.27
N PRO A 99 -12.81 -13.79 -12.35
CA PRO A 99 -11.77 -14.53 -11.67
C PRO A 99 -10.41 -14.18 -12.28
N LYS A 100 -9.39 -14.21 -11.43
CA LYS A 100 -7.99 -14.01 -11.83
C LYS A 100 -7.48 -15.17 -12.71
N PRO A 101 -6.39 -14.96 -13.48
CA PRO A 101 -5.60 -13.74 -13.63
C PRO A 101 -6.31 -12.66 -14.46
N TRP A 102 -6.08 -11.39 -14.11
CA TRP A 102 -6.63 -10.26 -14.86
C TRP A 102 -5.66 -9.74 -15.91
N ASP A 103 -6.22 -9.27 -17.03
CA ASP A 103 -5.49 -8.43 -17.97
C ASP A 103 -5.45 -6.96 -17.49
N GLU A 104 -4.82 -6.10 -18.29
CA GLU A 104 -4.66 -4.68 -17.99
C GLU A 104 -6.01 -3.93 -17.97
N ALA A 105 -6.92 -4.29 -18.86
CA ALA A 105 -8.23 -3.64 -18.95
C ALA A 105 -9.07 -3.97 -17.70
N GLN A 106 -9.11 -5.23 -17.28
CA GLN A 106 -9.79 -5.68 -16.07
C GLN A 106 -9.17 -5.07 -14.82
N PHE A 107 -7.83 -4.95 -14.76
CA PHE A 107 -7.16 -4.29 -13.65
C PHE A 107 -7.48 -2.79 -13.59
N SER A 108 -7.44 -2.09 -14.72
CA SER A 108 -7.81 -0.68 -14.80
C SER A 108 -9.28 -0.46 -14.41
N GLU A 109 -10.18 -1.35 -14.85
CA GLU A 109 -11.57 -1.30 -14.47
C GLU A 109 -11.76 -1.55 -12.97
N TYR A 110 -11.07 -2.54 -12.40
CA TYR A 110 -11.10 -2.82 -10.96
C TYR A 110 -10.65 -1.61 -10.14
N ASN A 111 -9.53 -0.98 -10.51
CA ASN A 111 -9.05 0.22 -9.80
C ASN A 111 -10.03 1.37 -9.92
N ARG A 112 -10.57 1.63 -11.11
CA ARG A 112 -11.59 2.67 -11.33
C ARG A 112 -12.86 2.43 -10.51
N LEU A 113 -13.33 1.19 -10.46
CA LEU A 113 -14.55 0.84 -9.75
C LEU A 113 -14.38 0.80 -8.24
N PHE A 114 -13.22 0.36 -7.75
CA PHE A 114 -13.04 0.02 -6.35
C PHE A 114 -11.93 0.82 -5.66
N GLY A 115 -10.76 0.95 -6.28
CA GLY A 115 -9.62 1.71 -5.74
C GLY A 115 -9.95 3.20 -5.59
N ASP A 116 -10.33 3.86 -6.69
CA ASP A 116 -10.58 5.31 -6.75
C ASP A 116 -11.68 5.75 -5.76
N ARG A 117 -12.68 4.90 -5.51
CA ARG A 117 -13.73 5.19 -4.51
C ARG A 117 -13.19 5.20 -3.09
N ILE A 118 -12.29 4.28 -2.75
CA ILE A 118 -11.67 4.21 -1.43
C ILE A 118 -10.80 5.46 -1.24
N GLU A 119 -9.94 5.77 -2.20
CA GLU A 119 -9.08 6.97 -2.13
C GLU A 119 -9.91 8.25 -1.99
N LYS A 120 -10.99 8.39 -2.78
CA LYS A 120 -11.92 9.52 -2.65
C LYS A 120 -12.56 9.64 -1.27
N TRP A 121 -12.87 8.51 -0.61
CA TRP A 121 -13.39 8.54 0.76
C TRP A 121 -12.32 8.87 1.79
N LEU A 122 -11.09 8.41 1.58
CA LEU A 122 -9.95 8.77 2.43
C LEU A 122 -9.67 10.28 2.36
N ASP A 123 -9.58 10.84 1.16
CA ASP A 123 -9.35 12.26 0.89
C ASP A 123 -10.48 13.15 1.43
N ALA A 124 -11.71 12.64 1.50
CA ALA A 124 -12.84 13.33 2.10
C ALA A 124 -12.73 13.50 3.63
N GLY A 125 -11.74 12.88 4.29
CA GLY A 125 -11.48 13.07 5.70
C GLY A 125 -12.53 12.46 6.64
N TYR A 126 -13.14 11.34 6.26
CA TYR A 126 -14.03 10.61 7.16
C TYR A 126 -13.29 10.10 8.41
N GLY A 127 -14.03 9.89 9.50
CA GLY A 127 -13.50 9.47 10.79
C GLY A 127 -12.99 10.64 11.64
N SER A 128 -12.22 10.32 12.67
CA SER A 128 -11.72 11.28 13.67
C SER A 128 -10.54 12.13 13.20
N CYS A 129 -9.85 11.74 12.12
CA CYS A 129 -8.70 12.44 11.55
C CYS A 129 -7.58 12.91 12.54
N PRO A 130 -7.17 12.11 13.54
CA PRO A 130 -6.17 12.51 14.52
C PRO A 130 -4.80 12.88 13.91
N LEU A 131 -4.46 12.40 12.71
CA LEU A 131 -3.19 12.74 12.05
C LEU A 131 -3.19 14.16 11.48
N ALA A 132 -4.33 14.87 11.47
CA ALA A 132 -4.34 16.31 11.21
C ALA A 132 -3.58 17.09 12.30
N ARG A 133 -3.55 16.56 13.54
CA ARG A 133 -2.80 17.15 14.64
C ARG A 133 -1.29 16.93 14.45
N PRO A 134 -0.46 17.99 14.48
CA PRO A 134 0.97 17.87 14.22
C PRO A 134 1.73 16.95 15.20
N ASP A 135 1.34 16.95 16.48
CA ASP A 135 1.95 16.13 17.53
C ASP A 135 1.69 14.63 17.29
N VAL A 136 0.45 14.26 16.97
CA VAL A 136 0.09 12.87 16.63
C VAL A 136 0.77 12.44 15.33
N ARG A 137 0.74 13.29 14.29
CA ARG A 137 1.41 13.02 13.01
C ARG A 137 2.92 12.81 13.16
N ALA A 138 3.56 13.57 14.05
CA ALA A 138 4.98 13.42 14.34
C ALA A 138 5.33 12.01 14.82
N THR A 139 4.46 11.37 15.62
CA THR A 139 4.69 9.98 16.07
C THR A 139 4.79 8.99 14.91
N VAL A 140 3.98 9.18 13.85
CA VAL A 140 4.00 8.33 12.66
C VAL A 140 5.25 8.63 11.83
N ARG A 141 5.54 9.92 11.60
CA ARG A 141 6.75 10.38 10.90
C ARG A 141 8.01 9.81 11.53
N GLU A 142 8.14 9.89 12.85
CA GLU A 142 9.31 9.40 13.58
C GLU A 142 9.44 7.87 13.47
N CYS A 143 8.33 7.13 13.49
CA CYS A 143 8.36 5.69 13.27
C CYS A 143 8.77 5.31 11.85
N LEU A 144 8.35 6.08 10.82
CA LEU A 144 8.75 5.87 9.43
C LEU A 144 10.25 6.13 9.23
N LEU A 145 10.77 7.22 9.78
CA LEU A 145 12.16 7.64 9.58
C LEU A 145 13.16 6.90 10.49
N ARG A 146 12.71 6.23 11.55
CA ARG A 146 13.57 5.57 12.54
C ARG A 146 14.59 4.60 11.94
N PHE A 147 14.23 3.91 10.87
CA PHE A 147 15.08 2.89 10.24
C PHE A 147 15.41 3.20 8.78
N GLU A 148 15.24 4.45 8.36
CA GLU A 148 15.67 4.92 7.05
C GLU A 148 17.17 4.65 6.89
N GLY A 149 17.56 4.06 5.75
CA GLY A 149 18.95 3.77 5.41
C GLY A 149 19.53 2.52 6.09
N GLU A 150 18.89 2.02 7.15
CA GLU A 150 19.31 0.81 7.87
C GLU A 150 18.46 -0.41 7.49
N ARG A 151 17.14 -0.32 7.65
CA ARG A 151 16.22 -1.47 7.47
C ARG A 151 15.23 -1.28 6.34
N LEU A 152 14.98 -0.03 5.97
CA LEU A 152 14.12 0.36 4.87
C LEU A 152 14.70 1.61 4.21
N ARG A 153 14.40 1.81 2.94
CA ARG A 153 14.54 3.10 2.27
C ARG A 153 13.16 3.65 1.97
N LEU A 154 12.94 4.92 2.33
CA LEU A 154 11.69 5.62 2.07
C LEU A 154 11.87 6.56 0.89
N HIS A 155 11.28 6.19 -0.24
CA HIS A 155 11.41 6.90 -1.51
C HIS A 155 10.47 8.11 -1.57
N ALA A 156 9.22 7.91 -1.18
CA ALA A 156 8.23 8.97 -1.06
C ALA A 156 7.20 8.60 0.02
N ALA A 157 6.63 9.59 0.69
CA ALA A 157 5.54 9.37 1.63
C ALA A 157 4.68 10.61 1.81
N VAL A 158 3.39 10.38 2.05
CA VAL A 158 2.50 11.41 2.59
C VAL A 158 1.73 10.84 3.79
N ILE A 159 1.73 11.59 4.90
CA ILE A 159 0.82 11.35 6.02
C ILE A 159 -0.32 12.35 5.90
N MET A 160 -1.49 11.83 5.52
CA MET A 160 -2.76 12.54 5.41
C MET A 160 -3.51 12.49 6.75
N PRO A 161 -4.59 13.27 6.94
CA PRO A 161 -5.33 13.34 8.21
C PRO A 161 -5.84 12.01 8.77
N ASN A 162 -6.12 11.01 7.91
CA ASN A 162 -6.64 9.70 8.33
C ASN A 162 -5.97 8.49 7.66
N HIS A 163 -4.95 8.70 6.82
CA HIS A 163 -4.25 7.63 6.10
C HIS A 163 -2.82 8.03 5.72
N VAL A 164 -2.06 7.06 5.24
CA VAL A 164 -0.66 7.22 4.84
C VAL A 164 -0.44 6.45 3.54
N HIS A 165 0.22 7.11 2.59
CA HIS A 165 0.75 6.49 1.37
C HIS A 165 2.27 6.49 1.42
N LEU A 166 2.89 5.37 1.04
CA LEU A 166 4.34 5.17 1.05
C LEU A 166 4.85 4.50 -0.22
N LEU A 167 6.02 4.95 -0.68
CA LEU A 167 6.93 4.19 -1.51
C LEU A 167 8.10 3.72 -0.65
N LEU A 168 8.10 2.43 -0.32
CA LEU A 168 9.02 1.85 0.65
C LEU A 168 9.75 0.64 0.06
N GLU A 169 11.06 0.60 0.25
CA GLU A 169 11.93 -0.50 -0.15
C GLU A 169 12.51 -1.16 1.12
N PRO A 170 12.15 -2.42 1.44
CA PRO A 170 12.80 -3.16 2.52
C PRO A 170 14.27 -3.43 2.19
N LEU A 171 15.18 -3.06 3.10
CA LEU A 171 16.61 -3.30 2.95
C LEU A 171 17.05 -4.60 3.63
N ALA A 172 18.15 -5.17 3.16
CA ALA A 172 18.76 -6.39 3.70
C ALA A 172 17.77 -7.58 3.78
N THR A 173 17.66 -8.23 4.93
CA THR A 173 16.78 -9.38 5.17
C THR A 173 15.45 -9.02 5.83
N ASN A 174 15.09 -7.73 5.89
CA ASN A 174 13.87 -7.28 6.56
C ASN A 174 12.63 -7.64 5.73
N LYS A 175 11.62 -8.21 6.40
CA LYS A 175 10.32 -8.50 5.77
C LYS A 175 9.44 -7.26 5.85
N LEU A 176 8.78 -6.91 4.75
CA LEU A 176 7.82 -5.80 4.70
C LEU A 176 6.78 -5.86 5.83
N SER A 177 6.19 -7.03 6.04
CA SER A 177 5.18 -7.24 7.08
C SER A 177 5.71 -6.98 8.49
N ALA A 178 6.99 -7.30 8.76
CA ALA A 178 7.62 -7.02 10.05
C ALA A 178 7.87 -5.51 10.25
N LEU A 179 8.32 -4.83 9.18
CA LEU A 179 8.50 -3.37 9.19
C LEU A 179 7.18 -2.65 9.43
N LEU A 180 6.13 -2.96 8.66
CA LEU A 180 4.82 -2.35 8.80
C LEU A 180 4.19 -2.62 10.17
N ARG A 181 4.33 -3.85 10.70
CA ARG A 181 3.87 -4.17 12.07
C ARG A 181 4.58 -3.31 13.11
N GLY A 182 5.89 -3.14 12.99
CA GLY A 182 6.68 -2.29 13.89
C GLY A 182 6.24 -0.82 13.81
N ILE A 183 6.16 -0.26 12.60
CA ILE A 183 5.75 1.12 12.33
C ILE A 183 4.34 1.38 12.86
N LYS A 184 3.36 0.56 12.47
CA LYS A 184 1.95 0.72 12.89
C LYS A 184 1.80 0.51 14.40
N GLY A 185 2.45 -0.50 14.98
CA GLY A 185 2.34 -0.77 16.41
C GLY A 185 2.93 0.33 17.29
N ALA A 186 4.14 0.79 16.96
CA ALA A 186 4.81 1.84 17.73
C ALA A 186 4.11 3.20 17.58
N SER A 187 3.67 3.56 16.36
CA SER A 187 2.96 4.81 16.13
C SER A 187 1.57 4.82 16.77
N ALA A 188 0.80 3.72 16.67
CA ALA A 188 -0.51 3.62 17.33
C ALA A 188 -0.43 3.81 18.84
N ARG A 189 0.58 3.19 19.48
CA ARG A 189 0.78 3.32 20.93
C ARG A 189 1.06 4.77 21.33
N GLN A 190 1.98 5.44 20.64
CA GLN A 190 2.34 6.82 20.93
C GLN A 190 1.19 7.79 20.63
N ALA A 191 0.50 7.60 19.51
CA ALA A 191 -0.68 8.38 19.15
C ALA A 191 -1.79 8.26 20.20
N ASN A 192 -2.14 7.04 20.61
CA ASN A 192 -3.15 6.81 21.66
C ASN A 192 -2.78 7.46 22.99
N GLN A 193 -1.49 7.43 23.38
CA GLN A 193 -1.02 8.11 24.58
C GLN A 193 -1.22 9.63 24.49
N LEU A 194 -0.88 10.27 23.36
CA LEU A 194 -1.09 11.71 23.14
C LEU A 194 -2.58 12.10 23.08
N LEU A 195 -3.42 11.20 22.60
CA LEU A 195 -4.87 11.40 22.49
C LEU A 195 -5.62 11.10 23.77
N GLY A 196 -4.98 10.45 24.76
CA GLY A 196 -5.66 9.92 25.94
C GLY A 196 -6.67 8.81 25.61
N SER A 197 -6.54 8.17 24.45
CA SER A 197 -7.44 7.13 23.96
C SER A 197 -6.87 5.73 24.18
N THR A 198 -7.76 4.73 24.18
CA THR A 198 -7.39 3.31 24.18
C THR A 198 -8.08 2.61 23.00
N GLY A 199 -7.51 1.50 22.53
CA GLY A 199 -8.09 0.71 21.44
C GLY A 199 -7.37 0.86 20.08
N THR A 200 -8.07 0.46 19.03
CA THR A 200 -7.53 0.29 17.68
C THR A 200 -7.35 1.64 16.98
N PHE A 201 -6.10 2.01 16.70
CA PHE A 201 -5.77 3.23 15.95
C PHE A 201 -5.76 2.99 14.44
N TRP A 202 -4.93 2.05 13.99
CA TRP A 202 -4.84 1.63 12.59
C TRP A 202 -5.81 0.49 12.30
N LEU A 203 -6.38 0.47 11.09
CA LEU A 203 -6.96 -0.76 10.55
C LEU A 203 -5.86 -1.84 10.49
N ASP A 204 -6.17 -3.08 10.88
CA ASP A 204 -5.17 -4.17 10.97
C ASP A 204 -4.47 -4.39 9.62
N GLU A 205 -5.25 -4.43 8.55
CA GLU A 205 -4.75 -4.67 7.20
C GLU A 205 -4.24 -3.39 6.52
N SER A 206 -3.17 -3.54 5.75
CA SER A 206 -2.63 -2.53 4.85
C SER A 206 -2.82 -3.00 3.40
N PHE A 207 -2.94 -2.07 2.47
CA PHE A 207 -2.82 -2.38 1.04
C PHE A 207 -1.35 -2.26 0.63
N ASP A 208 -0.84 -3.20 -0.16
CA ASP A 208 0.46 -3.07 -0.81
C ASP A 208 0.49 -3.62 -2.24
N HIS A 209 1.37 -3.04 -3.05
CA HIS A 209 1.61 -3.42 -4.43
C HIS A 209 3.09 -3.25 -4.79
N ILE A 210 3.69 -4.27 -5.42
CA ILE A 210 5.07 -4.20 -5.93
C ILE A 210 5.11 -3.30 -7.16
N ILE A 211 6.03 -2.33 -7.16
CA ILE A 211 6.29 -1.48 -8.32
C ILE A 211 7.18 -2.21 -9.31
N ARG A 212 6.79 -2.18 -10.59
CA ARG A 212 7.35 -3.06 -11.62
C ARG A 212 8.21 -2.35 -12.64
N ASN A 213 8.04 -1.04 -12.78
CA ASN A 213 8.80 -0.22 -13.73
C ASN A 213 8.88 1.24 -13.28
N GLU A 214 9.74 1.98 -13.96
CA GLU A 214 10.03 3.39 -13.74
C GLU A 214 8.81 4.30 -13.91
N HIS A 215 8.06 4.14 -15.00
CA HIS A 215 6.86 4.95 -15.24
C HIS A 215 5.82 4.80 -14.11
N GLN A 216 5.60 3.59 -13.60
CA GLN A 216 4.72 3.34 -12.46
C GLN A 216 5.26 4.01 -11.20
N TYR A 217 6.57 3.93 -10.97
CA TYR A 217 7.23 4.57 -9.84
C TYR A 217 7.03 6.09 -9.87
N GLU A 218 7.36 6.75 -10.99
CA GLU A 218 7.23 8.20 -11.16
C GLU A 218 5.79 8.66 -11.02
N HIS A 219 4.84 7.91 -11.59
CA HIS A 219 3.42 8.19 -11.43
C HIS A 219 3.00 8.18 -9.96
N LEU A 220 3.45 7.19 -9.18
CA LEU A 220 3.11 7.08 -7.76
C LEU A 220 3.84 8.11 -6.87
N VAL A 221 5.06 8.50 -7.24
CA VAL A 221 5.76 9.64 -6.61
C VAL A 221 4.91 10.90 -6.78
N ARG A 222 4.51 11.20 -8.03
CA ARG A 222 3.67 12.37 -8.33
C ARG A 222 2.33 12.30 -7.62
N TYR A 223 1.71 11.13 -7.59
CA TYR A 223 0.46 10.90 -6.86
C TYR A 223 0.61 11.30 -5.38
N ILE A 224 1.68 10.85 -4.70
CA ILE A 224 1.96 11.20 -3.30
C ILE A 224 2.11 12.71 -3.11
N GLU A 225 2.82 13.39 -4.01
CA GLU A 225 3.03 14.84 -3.95
C GLU A 225 1.75 15.64 -4.18
N GLU A 226 0.89 15.19 -5.09
CA GLU A 226 -0.34 15.88 -5.46
C GLU A 226 -1.50 15.57 -4.51
N ASN A 227 -1.48 14.44 -3.80
CA ASN A 227 -2.60 13.99 -2.98
C ASN A 227 -3.07 15.03 -1.94
N PRO A 228 -2.20 15.73 -1.17
CA PRO A 228 -2.64 16.83 -0.31
C PRO A 228 -3.37 17.95 -1.03
N LYS A 229 -2.94 18.29 -2.27
CA LYS A 229 -3.58 19.33 -3.09
C LYS A 229 -4.95 18.87 -3.58
N GLN A 230 -5.07 17.62 -4.02
CA GLN A 230 -6.35 17.04 -4.46
C GLN A 230 -7.37 16.98 -3.31
N ALA A 231 -6.90 16.73 -2.09
CA ALA A 231 -7.71 16.78 -0.87
C ALA A 231 -7.91 18.20 -0.29
N CYS A 232 -7.48 19.25 -1.00
CA CYS A 232 -7.59 20.65 -0.57
C CYS A 232 -6.97 20.94 0.82
N LEU A 233 -5.91 20.24 1.19
CA LEU A 233 -5.27 20.36 2.50
C LEU A 233 -4.29 21.53 2.56
N LYS A 234 -4.24 22.18 3.73
CA LYS A 234 -3.21 23.16 4.07
C LYS A 234 -1.93 22.46 4.54
N THR A 235 -0.78 23.11 4.36
CA THR A 235 0.55 22.57 4.69
C THR A 235 0.70 22.04 6.11
N HIS A 236 -0.04 22.58 7.09
CA HIS A 236 0.00 22.11 8.48
C HIS A 236 -0.86 20.87 8.76
N GLN A 237 -1.65 20.40 7.80
CA GLN A 237 -2.58 19.26 7.95
C GLN A 237 -1.98 17.93 7.46
N TYR A 238 -0.85 17.96 6.77
CA TYR A 238 -0.18 16.78 6.25
C TYR A 238 1.33 16.83 6.55
N TRP A 239 2.01 15.75 6.21
CA TRP A 239 3.47 15.70 6.12
C TRP A 239 3.84 15.01 4.82
N LEU A 240 4.80 15.56 4.11
CA LEU A 240 5.28 15.05 2.82
C LEU A 240 6.78 14.75 2.93
N TRP A 241 7.19 13.66 2.30
CA TRP A 241 8.58 13.25 2.15
C TRP A 241 8.80 12.83 0.71
N ASN A 242 9.87 13.35 0.11
CA ASN A 242 10.33 12.94 -1.19
C ASN A 242 11.85 12.79 -1.16
N ASN A 243 12.31 11.57 -1.43
CA ASN A 243 13.70 11.19 -1.64
C ASN A 243 13.75 10.26 -2.86
N CYS A 244 13.04 10.63 -3.93
CA CYS A 244 12.86 9.79 -5.09
C CYS A 244 14.15 9.60 -5.87
N ILE A 245 14.29 8.41 -6.47
CA ILE A 245 15.27 8.17 -7.51
C ILE A 245 15.00 9.13 -8.67
N GLN A 246 16.03 9.85 -9.11
CA GLN A 246 16.03 10.65 -10.32
C GLN A 246 16.48 9.75 -11.46
N PHE A 247 15.61 9.49 -12.42
CA PHE A 247 15.98 8.86 -13.68
C PHE A 247 16.43 9.96 -14.64
N GLY A 248 17.66 9.86 -15.15
CA GLY A 248 18.19 10.87 -16.04
C GLY A 248 17.44 10.87 -17.36
N GLU A 249 16.99 12.04 -17.83
CA GLU A 249 16.65 12.23 -19.24
C GLU A 249 17.93 12.02 -20.07
N GLN A 250 17.99 10.93 -20.83
CA GLN A 250 18.99 10.74 -21.88
C GLN A 250 18.45 11.26 -23.21
#